data_AF-A0A949QE70-F1
#
_entry.id   AF-A0A949QE70-F1
#
_cell.length_a   1.000
_cell.length_b   1.000
_cell.length_c   1.000
_cell.angle_alpha   90.00
_cell.angle_beta   90.00
_cell.angle_gamma   90.00
#
_symmetry.space_group_name_H-M   'P 1'
#
loop_
_entity.id
_entity.type
_entity.pdbx_description
1 polymer ?
#
loop_
_entity_poly.entity_id
_entity_poly.type
_entity_poly.pdbx_seq_one_letter_code
_entity_poly.pdbx_strand_id
1 'polypeptide(L)'
;MQESMKRQKIRCWQCKEIFSLLIDTAGEPTLAKACPYCHAPLKLVFGGEPQNIITVMRGAARSQPQEITVYQLPEILESSDPSLPQ
;
A
#
# COMPACT_ATOMS: atom_id res chain seq x y z
N MET A 1 8.29 -14.97 2.76
CA MET A 1 8.32 -13.70 2.00
C MET A 1 7.04 -12.94 2.35
N GLN A 2 7.08 -12.08 3.37
CA GLN A 2 5.95 -11.28 3.85
C GLN A 2 6.46 -9.96 4.49
N GLU A 3 7.51 -9.36 3.91
CA GLU A 3 8.27 -8.30 4.59
C GLU A 3 7.69 -6.89 4.43
N SER A 4 6.62 -6.69 3.65
CA SER A 4 6.09 -5.35 3.32
C SER A 4 4.58 -5.23 3.45
N MET A 5 3.93 -6.06 4.27
CA MET A 5 2.52 -5.90 4.61
C MET A 5 2.35 -4.74 5.58
N LYS A 6 1.65 -3.67 5.16
CA LYS A 6 1.33 -2.52 6.01
C LYS A 6 -0.18 -2.38 6.15
N ARG A 7 -0.65 -2.15 7.38
CA ARG A 7 -2.05 -1.76 7.61
C ARG A 7 -2.18 -0.28 7.26
N GLN A 8 -2.98 0.01 6.23
CA GLN A 8 -3.18 1.34 5.68
C GLN A 8 -4.63 1.77 5.88
N LYS A 9 -4.86 3.00 6.36
CA LYS A 9 -6.20 3.60 6.31
C LYS A 9 -6.46 4.09 4.90
N ILE A 10 -7.62 3.75 4.36
CA ILE A 10 -8.04 4.09 3.00
C ILE A 10 -9.39 4.80 3.10
N ARG A 11 -9.53 5.94 2.42
CA ARG A 11 -10.80 6.62 2.23
C ARG A 11 -11.43 6.18 0.92
N CYS A 12 -12.67 5.70 0.98
CA CYS A 12 -13.44 5.36 -0.21
C CYS A 12 -13.77 6.60 -1.04
N TRP A 13 -13.53 6.58 -2.36
CA TRP A 13 -13.90 7.68 -3.25
C TRP A 13 -15.41 7.88 -3.33
N GLN A 14 -16.20 6.79 -3.23
CA GLN A 14 -17.65 6.81 -3.40
C GLN A 14 -18.39 7.12 -2.09
N CYS A 15 -18.24 6.29 -1.05
CA CYS A 15 -18.98 6.48 0.21
C CYS A 15 -18.27 7.35 1.25
N LYS A 16 -17.02 7.77 0.99
CA LYS A 16 -16.17 8.57 1.88
C LYS A 16 -15.84 7.94 3.24
N GLU A 17 -16.30 6.72 3.50
CA GLU A 17 -15.92 5.94 4.68
C GLU A 17 -14.42 5.64 4.69
N ILE A 18 -13.84 5.68 5.89
CA ILE A 18 -12.43 5.36 6.15
C ILE A 18 -12.35 3.99 6.78
N PHE A 19 -11.63 3.07 6.15
CA PHE A 19 -11.39 1.72 6.67
C PHE A 19 -9.90 1.38 6.63
N SER A 20 -9.50 0.37 7.39
CA SER A 20 -8.12 -0.11 7.38
C SER A 20 -8.02 -1.42 6.60
N LEU A 21 -7.12 -1.50 5.61
CA LEU A 21 -6.76 -2.76 4.95
C LEU A 21 -5.30 -3.08 5.17
N LEU A 22 -5.00 -4.37 5.21
CA LEU A 22 -3.64 -4.87 5.07
C LEU A 22 -3.30 -4.88 3.58
N ILE A 23 -2.35 -4.06 3.18
CA ILE A 23 -1.86 -3.97 1.79
C ILE A 23 -0.39 -4.36 1.74
N ASP A 24 0.00 -5.02 0.66
CA ASP A 24 1.42 -5.25 0.38
C ASP A 24 1.96 -3.99 -0.28
N THR A 25 2.95 -3.35 0.36
CA THR A 25 3.63 -2.17 -0.17
C THR A 25 4.95 -2.53 -0.85
N ALA A 26 5.28 -3.81 -1.02
CA ALA A 26 6.34 -4.25 -1.93
C ALA A 26 5.74 -4.78 -3.23
N GLY A 27 6.31 -4.35 -4.36
CA GLY A 27 5.90 -4.81 -5.68
C GLY A 27 5.15 -3.75 -6.46
N GLU A 28 3.91 -4.02 -6.85
CA GLU A 28 3.17 -3.18 -7.80
C GLU A 28 2.75 -1.83 -7.18
N PRO A 29 2.95 -0.71 -7.89
CA PRO A 29 2.59 0.62 -7.42
C PRO A 29 1.08 0.87 -7.44
N THR A 30 0.27 -0.12 -7.80
CA THR A 30 -1.19 0.00 -7.84
C THR A 30 -1.86 -1.25 -7.31
N LEU A 31 -2.91 -1.07 -6.51
CA LEU A 31 -3.74 -2.16 -5.99
C LEU A 31 -5.22 -1.91 -6.29
N ALA A 32 -5.90 -2.94 -6.78
CA ALA A 32 -7.35 -2.95 -6.96
C ALA A 32 -8.01 -3.71 -5.79
N LYS A 33 -8.95 -3.06 -5.10
CA LYS A 33 -9.72 -3.63 -3.98
C LYS A 33 -11.17 -3.16 -4.05
N ALA A 34 -12.04 -3.67 -3.19
CA ALA A 34 -13.41 -3.18 -3.04
C ALA A 34 -13.59 -2.53 -1.67
N CYS A 35 -14.47 -1.52 -1.57
CA CYS A 35 -14.83 -0.91 -0.30
C CYS A 35 -15.66 -1.90 0.55
N PRO A 36 -15.32 -2.12 1.83
CA PRO A 36 -16.10 -3.02 2.69
C PRO A 36 -17.49 -2.46 3.07
N TYR A 37 -17.74 -1.16 2.85
CA TYR A 37 -19.01 -0.53 3.20
C TYR A 37 -19.97 -0.44 2.01
N CYS A 38 -19.53 0.17 0.91
CA CYS A 38 -20.37 0.36 -0.28
C CYS A 38 -20.10 -0.63 -1.41
N HIS A 39 -19.11 -1.53 -1.26
CA HIS A 39 -18.68 -2.49 -2.28
C HIS A 39 -18.20 -1.88 -3.60
N ALA A 40 -18.00 -0.56 -3.63
CA ALA A 40 -17.43 0.14 -4.77
C ALA A 40 -16.04 -0.41 -5.11
N PRO A 41 -15.71 -0.59 -6.39
CA PRO A 41 -14.36 -0.93 -6.80
C PRO A 41 -13.44 0.28 -6.55
N LEU A 42 -12.26 0.03 -6.02
CA LEU A 42 -11.29 1.01 -5.57
C LEU A 42 -9.94 0.75 -6.24
N LYS A 43 -9.37 1.79 -6.82
CA LYS A 43 -7.98 1.81 -7.29
C LYS A 43 -7.13 2.58 -6.29
N LEU A 44 -6.10 1.95 -5.76
CA LEU A 44 -5.08 2.56 -4.91
C LEU A 44 -3.81 2.72 -5.76
N VAL A 45 -3.22 3.91 -5.76
CA VAL A 45 -1.98 4.21 -6.50
C VAL A 45 -0.94 4.73 -5.51
N PHE A 46 0.21 4.07 -5.47
CA PHE A 46 1.36 4.37 -4.61
C PHE A 46 2.54 4.96 -5.41
N GLY A 47 2.47 4.92 -6.75
CA GLY A 47 3.56 5.22 -7.70
C GLY A 47 4.04 6.68 -7.81
N GLY A 48 3.72 7.54 -6.84
CA GLY A 48 4.19 8.93 -6.78
C GLY A 48 4.80 9.32 -5.43
N GLU A 49 4.86 8.40 -4.48
CA GLU A 49 5.25 8.70 -3.11
C GLU A 49 6.71 8.37 -2.82
N PRO A 50 7.36 9.11 -1.90
CA PRO A 50 8.76 8.90 -1.59
C PRO A 50 9.01 7.46 -1.14
N GLN A 51 9.99 6.84 -1.77
CA GLN A 51 10.44 5.49 -1.47
C GLN A 51 11.53 5.57 -0.39
N ASN A 52 11.37 4.85 0.70
CA ASN A 52 12.44 4.62 1.66
C ASN A 52 13.09 3.28 1.39
N ILE A 53 14.41 3.28 1.31
CA ILE A 53 15.21 2.06 1.33
C ILE A 53 15.36 1.67 2.79
N ILE A 54 14.70 0.59 3.21
CA ILE A 54 14.89 0.04 4.56
C ILE A 54 15.92 -1.08 4.46
N THR A 55 17.06 -0.90 5.11
CA THR A 55 18.06 -1.96 5.27
C THR A 55 17.65 -2.87 6.42
N VAL A 56 17.23 -4.09 6.11
CA VAL A 56 16.90 -5.09 7.14
C VAL A 56 18.14 -5.92 7.49
N MET A 57 18.62 -5.80 8.73
CA MET A 57 19.64 -6.69 9.29
C MET A 57 18.96 -7.93 9.87
N ARG A 58 18.97 -9.05 9.13
CA ARG A 58 18.47 -10.33 9.67
C ARG A 58 19.49 -10.90 10.64
N GLY A 59 19.07 -11.15 11.88
CA GLY A 59 19.85 -11.77 12.95
C GLY A 59 20.15 -13.25 12.71
N ALA A 60 20.97 -13.55 11.70
CA ALA A 60 21.66 -14.81 11.55
C ALA A 60 23.06 -14.50 10.99
N ALA A 61 24.10 -15.04 11.64
CA ALA A 61 25.51 -14.65 11.57
C ALA A 61 26.19 -14.61 10.18
N ARG A 62 25.47 -14.80 9.07
CA ARG A 62 25.98 -14.80 7.69
C ARG A 62 24.99 -14.30 6.62
N SER A 63 24.09 -13.37 6.95
CA SER A 63 23.15 -12.83 5.95
C SER A 63 23.57 -11.43 5.52
N GLN A 64 23.91 -11.24 4.24
CA GLN A 64 24.17 -9.92 3.67
C GLN A 64 22.93 -9.02 3.86
N PRO A 65 23.11 -7.72 4.18
CA PRO A 65 21.99 -6.80 4.31
C PRO A 65 21.20 -6.75 2.99
N GLN A 66 19.90 -7.00 3.06
CA GLN A 66 18.99 -6.83 1.93
C GLN A 66 18.36 -5.44 2.01
N GLU A 67 18.48 -4.69 0.92
CA GLU A 67 17.80 -3.41 0.74
C GLU A 67 16.38 -3.70 0.21
N ILE A 68 15.36 -3.27 0.96
CA ILE A 68 13.96 -3.36 0.52
C ILE A 68 13.43 -1.95 0.32
N THR A 69 12.92 -1.68 -0.88
CA THR A 69 12.23 -0.43 -1.20
C THR A 69 10.81 -0.46 -0.63
N VAL A 70 10.47 0.51 0.23
CA VAL A 70 9.16 0.64 0.87
C VAL A 70 8.58 2.02 0.61
N TYR A 71 7.37 2.08 0.06
CA TYR A 71 6.66 3.35 -0.18
C TYR A 71 6.18 3.97 1.14
N GLN A 72 6.48 5.26 1.35
CA GLN A 72 5.90 6.03 2.44
C GLN A 72 4.50 6.51 2.07
N LEU A 73 3.49 5.75 2.49
CA LEU A 73 2.09 6.12 2.32
C LEU A 73 1.61 7.13 3.38
N PRO A 74 0.71 8.08 3.04
CA PRO A 74 0.11 9.02 3.98
C PRO A 74 -0.72 8.28 5.03
N GLU A 75 -1.13 8.96 6.09
CA GLU A 75 -1.95 8.32 7.12
C GLU A 75 -3.27 7.78 6.56
N ILE A 76 -3.89 8.54 5.65
CA ILE A 76 -5.11 8.16 4.94
C ILE A 76 -4.82 8.20 3.44
N LEU A 77 -4.95 7.04 2.80
CA LEU A 77 -4.79 6.91 1.36
C LEU A 77 -6.14 7.15 0.68
N GLU A 78 -6.18 8.09 -0.25
CA GLU A 78 -7.38 8.35 -1.05
C GLU A 78 -7.48 7.27 -2.14
N SER A 79 -8.61 6.56 -2.20
CA SER A 79 -8.89 5.68 -3.35
C SER A 79 -9.40 6.50 -4.52
N SER A 80 -9.26 5.96 -5.73
CA SER A 80 -9.79 6.52 -6.98
C SER A 80 -10.75 5.53 -7.65
N ASP A 81 -11.61 6.03 -8.54
CA ASP A 81 -12.46 5.20 -9.38
C ASP A 81 -11.59 4.41 -10.38
N PRO A 82 -11.63 3.06 -10.38
CA PRO A 82 -10.89 2.24 -11.33
C PRO A 82 -11.39 2.36 -12.77
N SER A 83 -12.59 2.90 -12.98
CA SER A 83 -13.26 3.04 -14.28
C SER A 83 -12.82 4.30 -15.04
N LEU A 84 -12.24 5.28 -14.34
CA LEU A 84 -11.72 6.49 -14.96
C LEU A 84 -10.31 6.23 -15.51
N PRO A 85 -10.05 6.48 -16.81
CA PRO A 85 -8.68 6.55 -17.31
C PRO A 85 -7.97 7.71 -16.59
N GLN A 86 -6.83 7.40 -15.97
CA GLN A 86 -5.92 8.42 -15.44
C GLN A 86 -5.17 9.11 -16.58
#